data_AF-A0A3C1S6J3-F1
#
_entry.id   AF-A0A3C1S6J3-F1
#
_cell.length_a   1.000
_cell.length_b   1.000
_cell.length_c   1.000
_cell.angle_alpha   90.00
_cell.angle_beta   90.00
_cell.angle_gamma   90.00
#
_symmetry.space_group_name_H-M   'P 1'
#
loop_
_entity.id
_entity.type
_entity.pdbx_description
1 polymer ?
#
loop_
_entity_poly.entity_id
_entity_poly.type
_entity_poly.pdbx_seq_one_letter_code
_entity_poly.pdbx_strand_id
1 'polypeptide(L)' 'MEEVIKIISLLDDDDKKSLSEFAGILFKKNKYSALRREIEVRRAEIAKGEVLSHKEIWQDI' A
#
# COMPACT_ATOMS: atom_id res chain seq x y z
N MET A 1 -10.14 16.58 14.18
CA MET A 1 -10.84 16.54 12.87
C MET A 1 -11.17 17.94 12.40
N GLU A 2 -11.89 18.75 13.20
CA GLU A 2 -12.23 20.15 12.84
C GLU A 2 -11.01 21.02 12.49
N GLU A 3 -9.95 20.91 13.28
CA GLU A 3 -8.74 21.72 13.07
C GLU A 3 -8.01 21.36 11.77
N VAL A 4 -7.99 20.08 11.40
CA VAL A 4 -7.42 19.58 10.14
C VAL A 4 -8.24 20.06 8.94
N ILE A 5 -9.57 20.04 9.06
CA ILE A 5 -10.48 20.54 8.02
C ILE A 5 -10.27 22.04 7.81
N LYS A 6 -10.10 22.79 8.90
CA LYS A 6 -9.82 24.23 8.86
C LYS A 6 -8.50 24.52 8.16
N ILE A 7 -7.44 23.75 8.44
CA ILE A 7 -6.14 23.89 7.77
C ILE A 7 -6.24 23.54 6.28
N ILE A 8 -6.89 22.42 5.93
CA ILE A 8 -7.08 22.02 4.51
C ILE A 8 -7.87 23.07 3.72
N SER A 9 -8.82 23.76 4.35
CA SER A 9 -9.60 24.82 3.70
C SER A 9 -8.78 26.06 3.34
N LEU A 10 -7.63 26.27 4.01
CA LEU A 10 -6.72 27.40 3.77
C LEU A 10 -5.68 27.12 2.69
N LEU A 11 -5.55 25.87 2.26
CA LEU A 11 -4.62 25.48 1.20
C LEU A 11 -5.11 25.90 -0.18
N ASP A 12 -4.18 26.17 -1.09
CA ASP A 12 -4.48 26.34 -2.50
C ASP A 12 -4.82 24.99 -3.18
N ASP A 13 -5.22 25.05 -4.44
CA ASP A 13 -5.67 23.87 -5.16
C ASP A 13 -4.52 22.90 -5.49
N ASP A 14 -3.30 23.40 -5.66
CA ASP A 14 -2.11 22.59 -5.94
C ASP A 14 -1.66 21.81 -4.68
N ASP A 15 -1.71 22.46 -3.52
CA ASP A 15 -1.46 21.84 -2.22
C ASP A 15 -2.49 20.76 -1.89
N LYS A 16 -3.79 21.03 -2.11
CA LYS A 16 -4.87 20.05 -1.92
C LYS A 16 -4.71 18.84 -2.84
N LYS A 17 -4.30 19.07 -4.08
CA LYS A 17 -4.02 17.99 -5.03
C LYS A 17 -2.85 17.13 -4.55
N SER A 18 -1.77 17.75 -4.11
CA SER A 18 -0.59 17.06 -3.58
C SER A 18 -0.92 16.20 -2.36
N LEU A 19 -1.73 16.71 -1.43
CA LEU A 19 -2.21 15.95 -0.28
C LEU A 19 -3.10 14.77 -0.67
N SER A 20 -3.97 14.95 -1.66
CA SER A 20 -4.84 13.89 -2.17
C SER A 20 -4.04 12.76 -2.81
N GLU A 21 -3.01 13.12 -3.60
CA GLU A 21 -2.07 12.17 -4.18
C GLU A 21 -1.29 11.41 -3.09
N PHE A 22 -0.77 12.14 -2.09
CA PHE A 22 -0.04 11.54 -0.98
C PHE A 22 -0.91 10.57 -0.16
N ALA A 23 -2.15 10.98 0.18
CA ALA A 23 -3.11 10.10 0.83
C ALA A 23 -3.39 8.85 -0.02
N GLY A 24 -3.57 9.02 -1.33
CA GLY A 24 -3.73 7.90 -2.27
C GLY A 24 -2.54 6.94 -2.27
N ILE A 25 -1.32 7.46 -2.20
CA ILE A 25 -0.10 6.64 -2.08
C ILE A 25 -0.09 5.89 -0.74
N LEU A 26 -0.42 6.56 0.36
CA LEU A 26 -0.47 5.96 1.69
C LEU A 26 -1.52 4.85 1.79
N PHE A 27 -2.71 5.05 1.25
CA PHE A 27 -3.75 4.00 1.20
C PHE A 27 -3.27 2.78 0.40
N LYS A 28 -2.54 3.00 -0.69
CA LYS A 28 -1.99 1.92 -1.50
C LYS A 28 -0.74 1.27 -0.88
N LYS A 29 -0.08 1.91 0.09
CA LYS A 29 1.13 1.40 0.74
C LYS A 29 0.93 0.00 1.31
N ASN A 30 -0.18 -0.24 2.01
CA ASN A 30 -0.48 -1.56 2.58
C ASN A 30 -0.63 -2.63 1.49
N LYS A 31 -1.37 -2.30 0.41
CA LYS A 31 -1.50 -3.17 -0.77
C LYS A 31 -0.14 -3.48 -1.41
N TYR A 32 0.70 -2.46 -1.61
CA TYR A 32 2.02 -2.64 -2.20
C TYR A 32 2.98 -3.43 -1.30
N SER A 33 2.91 -3.22 0.02
CA SER A 33 3.68 -4.00 0.99
C SER A 33 3.31 -5.48 0.94
N ALA A 34 2.01 -5.77 0.86
CA ALA A 34 1.53 -7.15 0.78
C ALA A 34 1.91 -7.82 -0.54
N LEU A 35 1.77 -7.11 -1.68
CA LEU A 35 2.24 -7.59 -2.98
C LEU A 35 3.75 -7.86 -2.99
N ARG A 36 4.55 -6.98 -2.36
CA ARG A 36 5.99 -7.18 -2.26
C ARG A 36 6.34 -8.44 -1.46
N ARG A 37 5.60 -8.70 -0.37
CA ARG A 37 5.76 -9.94 0.41
C ARG A 37 5.45 -11.17 -0.43
N GLU A 38 4.35 -11.16 -1.19
CA GLU A 38 4.02 -12.28 -2.09
C GLU A 38 5.12 -12.52 -3.14
N ILE A 39 5.68 -11.44 -3.74
CA ILE A 39 6.77 -11.57 -4.72
C ILE A 39 8.00 -12.25 -4.11
N GLU A 40 8.39 -11.87 -2.89
CA GLU A 40 9.55 -12.48 -2.23
C GLU A 40 9.31 -13.96 -1.90
N VAL A 41 8.10 -14.32 -1.45
CA VAL A 41 7.72 -15.73 -1.22
C VAL A 41 7.82 -16.53 -2.52
N ARG A 42 7.26 -16.02 -3.62
CA ARG A 42 7.33 -16.66 -4.94
C ARG A 42 8.76 -16.79 -5.49
N ARG A 43 9.64 -15.82 -5.20
CA ARG A 43 11.06 -15.92 -5.57
C ARG A 43 11.75 -17.05 -4.80
N ALA A 44 11.45 -17.18 -3.50
CA ALA A 44 12.00 -18.24 -2.67
C ALA A 44 11.50 -19.64 -3.11
N GLU A 45 10.23 -19.74 -3.50
CA GLU A 45 9.63 -20.94 -4.13
C GLU A 45 10.39 -21.39 -5.37
N ILE A 46 10.58 -20.47 -6.34
CA ILE A 46 11.32 -20.74 -7.57
C ILE A 46 12.74 -21.23 -7.26
N ALA A 47 13.40 -20.61 -6.27
CA ALA A 47 14.75 -21.01 -5.87
C ALA A 47 14.81 -22.42 -5.25
N LYS A 48 13.73 -22.87 -4.60
CA LYS A 48 13.64 -24.19 -3.96
C LYS A 48 13.03 -25.28 -4.85
N GLY A 49 12.39 -24.90 -5.97
CA GLY A 49 11.62 -25.81 -6.81
C GLY A 49 10.28 -26.24 -6.21
N GLU A 50 9.81 -25.51 -5.19
CA GLU A 50 8.54 -25.74 -4.50
C GLU A 50 7.50 -24.73 -5.00
N VAL A 51 6.20 -25.05 -4.96
CA VAL A 51 5.12 -24.14 -5.36
C VAL A 51 4.06 -24.11 -4.28
N LEU A 52 3.84 -22.95 -3.66
CA LEU A 52 2.71 -22.73 -2.77
C LEU A 52 1.55 -22.11 -3.57
N SER A 53 0.33 -22.46 -3.19
CA SER A 53 -0.87 -21.82 -3.69
C SER A 53 -1.01 -20.41 -3.13
N HIS A 54 -1.72 -19.56 -3.86
CA HIS A 54 -2.04 -18.21 -3.38
C HIS A 54 -2.74 -18.24 -2.01
N LYS A 55 -3.60 -19.23 -1.74
CA LYS A 55 -4.26 -19.36 -0.45
C LYS A 55 -3.25 -19.57 0.71
N GLU A 56 -2.18 -20.33 0.48
CA GLU A 56 -1.14 -20.59 1.49
C GLU A 56 -0.29 -19.34 1.77
N ILE A 57 -0.08 -18.47 0.78
CA ILE A 57 0.67 -17.22 0.95
C ILE A 57 -0.10 -16.21 1.81
N TRP A 58 -1.43 -16.21 1.69
CA TRP A 58 -2.31 -15.19 2.27
C TRP A 58 -3.07 -15.65 3.53
N GLN A 59 -2.73 -16.81 4.09
CA GLN A 59 -3.41 -17.32 5.29
C GLN A 59 -3.13 -16.50 6.57
N ASP A 60 -2.03 -15.74 6.61
CA ASP A 60 -1.55 -14.99 7.80
C ASP A 60 -1.42 -13.46 7.58
N ILE A 61 -2.05 -12.91 6.53
CA ILE A 61 -2.02 -11.47 6.18
C ILE A 61 -3.41 -10.87 6.32
#